data_AF-G9MV63-F1
#
_entry.id   AF-G9MV63-F1
#
_cell.length_a   1.000
_cell.length_b   1.000
_cell.length_c   1.000
_cell.angle_alpha   90.00
_cell.angle_beta   90.00
_cell.angle_gamma   90.00
#
_symmetry.space_group_name_H-M   'P 1'
#
loop_
_entity.id
_entity.type
_entity.pdbx_description
1 polymer ?
#
loop_
_entity_poly.entity_id
_entity_poly.type
_entity_poly.pdbx_seq_one_letter_code
_entity_poly.pdbx_strand_id
1 'polypeptide(L)'
;MAISTTWVHDLAVVSVVGLITSIVRSSARTYFEQTISEWPKLDEAVKSRLAVEVGVIPSRIVLFYLTLPVMLNGFSPTESWTASDTANSLLSCAILTGSYIIDLTVTRNDKAATLHHMMGPALLLWIRLSFSSFTSSDALLCRLLIQFVFFGATISGATTTTLVFLYQFRKTWFRSSASNAYFYFTLLLPVLALSTIASTFYCTTYLLVWFEEVFAYFGHWGYLPLGWVLVECGMQWKWLMWFYNFDEWYRNTTYDDPKESNETKQHMATVATAAWWLPKWRFAAIQLLAAAWFVTVLGAIWRTGDIQYLGRKMAGIASNIWNQGLEVRYDVLNSQKHQDL
;
A
#
# COMPACT_ATOMS: atom_id res chain seq x y z
N MET A 1 -14.66 -34.48 4.31
CA MET A 1 -15.69 -33.46 3.97
C MET A 1 -15.40 -32.98 2.56
N ALA A 2 -16.36 -33.06 1.65
CA ALA A 2 -16.12 -32.97 0.21
C ALA A 2 -15.77 -31.55 -0.26
N ILE A 3 -14.80 -31.44 -1.17
CA ILE A 3 -14.32 -30.20 -1.79
C ILE A 3 -15.47 -29.35 -2.38
N SER A 4 -16.60 -29.96 -2.79
CA SER A 4 -17.74 -29.22 -3.35
C SER A 4 -18.45 -28.30 -2.34
N THR A 5 -18.47 -28.62 -1.04
CA THR A 5 -19.20 -27.81 -0.04
C THR A 5 -18.45 -26.54 0.36
N THR A 6 -17.13 -26.51 0.20
CA THR A 6 -16.29 -25.36 0.56
C THR A 6 -16.29 -24.28 -0.51
N TRP A 7 -16.32 -24.64 -1.79
CA TRP A 7 -16.45 -23.68 -2.91
C TRP A 7 -17.78 -22.94 -2.89
N VAL A 8 -18.87 -23.64 -2.55
CA VAL A 8 -20.21 -23.03 -2.44
C VAL A 8 -20.23 -21.97 -1.34
N HIS A 9 -19.58 -22.24 -0.20
CA HIS A 9 -19.48 -21.28 0.89
C HIS A 9 -18.69 -20.03 0.47
N ASP A 10 -17.50 -20.20 -0.14
CA ASP A 10 -16.69 -19.06 -0.58
C ASP A 10 -17.40 -18.24 -1.65
N LEU A 11 -18.09 -18.90 -2.60
CA LEU A 11 -18.85 -18.21 -3.64
C LEU A 11 -20.00 -17.40 -3.03
N ALA A 12 -20.66 -17.91 -1.98
CA ALA A 12 -21.68 -17.17 -1.26
C ALA A 12 -21.10 -15.91 -0.60
N VAL A 13 -19.95 -16.04 0.10
CA VAL A 13 -19.25 -14.90 0.70
C VAL A 13 -18.85 -13.88 -0.38
N VAL A 14 -18.19 -14.32 -1.45
CA VAL A 14 -17.76 -13.48 -2.57
C VAL A 14 -18.95 -12.72 -3.17
N SER A 15 -20.09 -13.40 -3.36
CA SER A 15 -21.30 -12.81 -3.93
C SER A 15 -21.93 -11.77 -3.01
N VAL A 16 -22.05 -12.07 -1.71
CA VAL A 16 -22.60 -11.15 -0.71
C VAL A 16 -21.71 -9.92 -0.58
N VAL A 17 -20.40 -10.10 -0.48
CA VAL A 17 -19.45 -8.99 -0.37
C VAL A 17 -19.45 -8.15 -1.64
N GLY A 18 -19.45 -8.77 -2.83
CA GLY A 18 -19.56 -8.07 -4.10
C GLY A 18 -20.84 -7.23 -4.21
N LEU A 19 -21.97 -7.78 -3.74
CA LEU A 19 -23.24 -7.05 -3.66
C LEU A 19 -23.15 -5.83 -2.73
N ILE A 20 -22.64 -6.01 -1.51
CA ILE A 20 -22.47 -4.92 -0.54
C ILE A 20 -21.56 -3.84 -1.11
N THR A 21 -20.41 -4.23 -1.66
CA THR A 21 -19.47 -3.30 -2.30
C THR A 21 -20.13 -2.54 -3.45
N SER A 22 -20.94 -3.20 -4.28
CA SER A 22 -21.67 -2.57 -5.38
C SER A 22 -22.70 -1.55 -4.88
N ILE A 23 -23.47 -1.90 -3.84
CA ILE A 23 -24.46 -1.00 -3.24
C ILE A 23 -23.76 0.23 -2.65
N VAL A 24 -22.73 0.04 -1.82
CA VAL A 24 -22.01 1.14 -1.17
C VAL A 24 -21.32 2.03 -2.21
N ARG A 25 -20.69 1.44 -3.24
CA ARG A 25 -20.12 2.17 -4.38
C ARG A 25 -21.17 3.05 -5.05
N SER A 26 -22.33 2.50 -5.36
CA SER A 26 -23.40 3.22 -6.07
C SER A 26 -23.94 4.37 -5.22
N SER A 27 -24.20 4.13 -3.95
CA SER A 27 -24.62 5.17 -3.00
C SER A 27 -23.56 6.26 -2.83
N ALA A 28 -22.28 5.89 -2.73
CA ALA A 28 -21.17 6.84 -2.64
C ALA A 28 -21.08 7.71 -3.90
N ARG A 29 -21.23 7.11 -5.08
CA ARG A 29 -21.25 7.83 -6.35
C ARG A 29 -22.38 8.86 -6.39
N THR A 30 -23.61 8.47 -6.10
CA THR A 30 -24.76 9.38 -6.06
C THR A 30 -24.55 10.52 -5.06
N TYR A 31 -24.03 10.19 -3.87
CA TYR A 31 -23.71 11.19 -2.85
C TYR A 31 -22.67 12.21 -3.34
N PHE A 32 -21.60 11.75 -3.99
CA PHE A 32 -20.58 12.63 -4.54
C PHE A 32 -21.09 13.48 -5.70
N GLU A 33 -21.93 12.93 -6.57
CA GLU A 33 -22.60 13.68 -7.65
C GLU A 33 -23.47 14.82 -7.12
N GLN A 34 -24.11 14.62 -5.98
CA GLN A 34 -24.97 15.62 -5.33
C GLN A 34 -24.20 16.65 -4.50
N THR A 35 -23.09 16.25 -3.88
CA THR A 35 -22.42 17.03 -2.84
C THR A 35 -21.17 17.76 -3.33
N ILE A 36 -20.44 17.20 -4.31
CA ILE A 36 -19.18 17.76 -4.80
C ILE A 36 -19.43 18.48 -6.12
N SER A 37 -19.44 19.81 -6.10
CA SER A 37 -19.73 20.66 -7.27
C SER A 37 -18.76 20.45 -8.44
N GLU A 38 -17.52 20.01 -8.17
CA GLU A 38 -16.52 19.70 -9.19
C GLU A 38 -16.61 18.27 -9.72
N TRP A 39 -17.41 17.41 -9.11
CA TRP A 39 -17.57 16.02 -9.55
C TRP A 39 -17.86 15.88 -11.04
N PRO A 40 -18.76 16.68 -11.66
CA PRO A 40 -19.05 16.57 -13.09
C PRO A 40 -17.83 16.80 -13.99
N LYS A 41 -16.81 17.53 -13.50
CA LYS A 41 -15.58 17.87 -14.24
C LYS A 41 -14.55 16.74 -14.26
N LEU A 42 -14.73 15.69 -13.46
CA LEU A 42 -13.83 14.55 -13.42
C LEU A 42 -14.12 13.58 -14.56
N ASP A 43 -13.07 12.92 -15.04
CA ASP A 43 -13.21 11.79 -15.98
C ASP A 43 -13.99 10.64 -15.33
N GLU A 44 -14.79 9.92 -16.13
CA GLU A 44 -15.58 8.78 -15.64
C GLU A 44 -14.73 7.68 -15.00
N ALA A 45 -13.51 7.46 -15.50
CA ALA A 45 -12.56 6.52 -14.89
C ALA A 45 -12.18 6.93 -13.46
N VAL A 46 -12.00 8.24 -13.22
CA VAL A 46 -11.69 8.78 -11.88
C VAL A 46 -12.90 8.66 -10.97
N LYS A 47 -14.08 9.08 -11.43
CA LYS A 47 -15.34 8.97 -10.66
C LYS A 47 -15.61 7.53 -10.23
N SER A 48 -15.49 6.60 -11.17
CA SER A 48 -15.72 5.18 -10.92
C SER A 48 -14.70 4.61 -9.92
N ARG A 49 -13.42 4.99 -10.05
CA ARG A 49 -12.37 4.59 -9.09
C ARG A 49 -12.68 5.10 -7.69
N LEU A 50 -12.96 6.39 -7.53
CA LEU A 50 -13.22 6.98 -6.21
C LEU A 50 -14.44 6.34 -5.52
N ALA A 51 -15.50 6.07 -6.29
CA ALA A 51 -16.68 5.39 -5.76
C ALA A 51 -16.38 3.95 -5.31
N VAL A 52 -15.55 3.21 -6.06
CA VAL A 52 -15.13 1.86 -5.66
C VAL A 52 -14.29 1.87 -4.39
N GLU A 53 -13.36 2.81 -4.27
CA GLU A 53 -12.48 2.93 -3.10
C GLU A 53 -13.29 3.15 -1.80
N VAL A 54 -14.45 3.80 -1.89
CA VAL A 54 -15.43 3.89 -0.77
C VAL A 54 -16.21 2.58 -0.62
N GLY A 55 -16.63 1.97 -1.72
CA GLY A 55 -17.34 0.69 -1.75
C GLY A 55 -16.61 -0.45 -1.02
N VAL A 56 -15.28 -0.44 -1.00
CA VAL A 56 -14.46 -1.47 -0.33
C VAL A 56 -14.21 -1.19 1.16
N ILE A 57 -14.60 -0.03 1.69
CA ILE A 57 -14.38 0.32 3.12
C ILE A 57 -14.98 -0.72 4.09
N PRO A 58 -16.23 -1.17 3.93
CA PRO A 58 -16.80 -2.18 4.84
C PRO A 58 -15.96 -3.45 4.89
N SER A 59 -15.50 -3.93 3.74
CA SER A 59 -14.63 -5.10 3.65
C SER A 59 -13.32 -4.87 4.37
N ARG A 60 -12.67 -3.70 4.22
CA ARG A 60 -11.42 -3.38 4.92
C ARG A 60 -11.55 -3.39 6.44
N ILE A 61 -12.68 -2.91 6.98
CA ILE A 61 -12.96 -2.95 8.42
C ILE A 61 -13.02 -4.40 8.89
N VAL A 62 -13.80 -5.24 8.22
CA VAL A 62 -13.93 -6.67 8.58
C VAL A 62 -12.58 -7.39 8.44
N LEU A 63 -11.86 -7.13 7.35
CA LEU A 63 -10.53 -7.69 7.12
C LEU A 63 -9.56 -7.31 8.24
N PHE A 64 -9.59 -6.06 8.73
CA PHE A 64 -8.73 -5.64 9.85
C PHE A 64 -8.97 -6.53 11.08
N TYR A 65 -10.22 -6.76 11.46
CA TYR A 65 -10.56 -7.61 12.60
C TYR A 65 -10.16 -9.08 12.41
N LEU A 66 -10.33 -9.62 11.21
CA LEU A 66 -10.00 -11.03 10.92
C LEU A 66 -8.50 -11.27 10.81
N THR A 67 -7.74 -10.30 10.29
CA THR A 67 -6.33 -10.48 9.94
C THR A 67 -5.36 -10.02 11.02
N LEU A 68 -5.74 -9.05 11.87
CA LEU A 68 -4.88 -8.56 12.95
C LEU A 68 -4.43 -9.67 13.93
N PRO A 69 -5.29 -10.59 14.41
CA PRO A 69 -4.84 -11.65 15.32
C PRO A 69 -3.81 -12.59 14.68
N VAL A 70 -4.03 -12.96 13.41
CA VAL A 70 -3.11 -13.80 12.63
C VAL A 70 -1.77 -13.11 12.45
N MET A 71 -1.79 -11.80 12.21
CA MET A 71 -0.59 -10.96 12.13
C MET A 71 0.20 -10.89 13.43
N LEU A 72 -0.48 -10.75 14.57
CA LEU A 72 0.20 -10.70 15.87
C LEU A 72 0.84 -12.04 16.23
N ASN A 73 0.26 -13.16 15.76
CA ASN A 73 0.74 -14.52 16.02
C ASN A 73 1.60 -15.10 14.89
N GLY A 74 2.02 -14.30 13.90
CA GLY A 74 2.73 -14.83 12.73
C GLY A 74 4.05 -15.54 13.07
N PHE A 75 4.74 -15.11 14.14
CA PHE A 75 6.01 -15.70 14.58
C PHE A 75 5.86 -16.78 15.67
N SER A 76 4.64 -17.12 16.08
CA SER A 76 4.40 -18.21 17.01
C SER A 76 4.73 -19.57 16.36
N PRO A 77 5.06 -20.62 17.13
CA PRO A 77 5.26 -21.97 16.59
C PRO A 77 4.10 -22.43 15.70
N THR A 78 4.36 -23.26 14.68
CA THR A 78 3.30 -23.70 13.74
C THR A 78 2.26 -24.60 14.40
N GLU A 79 2.63 -25.26 15.50
CA GLU A 79 1.78 -26.09 16.35
C GLU A 79 0.71 -25.27 17.08
N SER A 80 0.91 -23.95 17.23
CA SER A 80 -0.09 -23.06 17.81
C SER A 80 -1.19 -22.67 16.80
N TRP A 81 -1.07 -23.10 15.54
CA TRP A 81 -2.05 -22.79 14.50
C TRP A 81 -3.32 -23.62 14.68
N THR A 82 -4.46 -22.94 14.63
CA THR A 82 -5.77 -23.56 14.84
C THR A 82 -6.59 -23.63 13.55
N ALA A 83 -7.60 -24.51 13.53
CA ALA A 83 -8.59 -24.52 12.45
C ALA A 83 -9.33 -23.19 12.30
N SER A 84 -9.47 -22.42 13.39
CA SER A 84 -10.06 -21.07 13.37
C SER A 84 -9.20 -20.09 12.59
N ASP A 85 -7.87 -20.15 12.76
CA ASP A 85 -6.92 -19.29 12.04
C ASP A 85 -6.97 -19.55 10.53
N THR A 86 -7.05 -20.83 10.15
CA THR A 86 -7.29 -21.24 8.76
C THR A 86 -8.61 -20.69 8.22
N ALA A 87 -9.70 -20.86 8.96
CA ALA A 87 -11.03 -20.41 8.53
C ALA A 87 -11.07 -18.88 8.37
N ASN A 88 -10.48 -18.13 9.31
CA ASN A 88 -10.37 -16.67 9.23
C ASN A 88 -9.51 -16.22 8.05
N SER A 89 -8.44 -16.96 7.74
CA SER A 89 -7.58 -16.67 6.59
C SER A 89 -8.33 -16.86 5.27
N LEU A 90 -9.05 -17.97 5.13
CA LEU A 90 -9.89 -18.27 3.97
C LEU A 90 -11.01 -17.24 3.79
N LEU A 91 -11.71 -16.93 4.89
CA LEU A 91 -12.78 -15.94 4.89
C LEU A 91 -12.25 -14.56 4.47
N SER A 92 -11.06 -14.18 4.96
CA SER A 92 -10.41 -12.93 4.57
C SER A 92 -10.10 -12.88 3.07
N CYS A 93 -9.58 -13.98 2.50
CA CYS A 93 -9.32 -14.06 1.05
C CYS A 93 -10.62 -14.01 0.23
N ALA A 94 -11.71 -14.65 0.69
CA ALA A 94 -13.02 -14.59 0.04
C ALA A 94 -13.62 -13.17 0.08
N ILE A 95 -13.54 -12.49 1.23
CA ILE A 95 -13.99 -11.09 1.37
C ILE A 95 -13.17 -10.17 0.47
N LEU A 96 -11.85 -10.33 0.45
CA LEU A 96 -10.97 -9.53 -0.42
C LEU A 96 -11.34 -9.75 -1.89
N THR A 97 -11.53 -11.00 -2.30
CA THR A 97 -11.93 -11.38 -3.67
C THR A 97 -13.26 -10.74 -4.06
N GLY A 98 -14.30 -10.88 -3.23
CA GLY A 98 -15.63 -10.32 -3.51
C GLY A 98 -15.64 -8.80 -3.58
N SER A 99 -14.85 -8.12 -2.75
CA SER A 99 -14.76 -6.66 -2.78
C SER A 99 -13.97 -6.14 -3.98
N TYR A 100 -12.89 -6.84 -4.36
CA TYR A 100 -12.00 -6.39 -5.43
C TYR A 100 -12.48 -6.82 -6.82
N ILE A 101 -13.40 -7.78 -6.94
CA ILE A 101 -13.99 -8.12 -8.25
C ILE A 101 -14.71 -6.92 -8.87
N ILE A 102 -15.39 -6.11 -8.05
CA ILE A 102 -16.04 -4.87 -8.50
C ILE A 102 -15.00 -3.85 -8.93
N ASP A 103 -13.88 -3.77 -8.22
CA ASP A 103 -12.77 -2.89 -8.59
C ASP A 103 -12.13 -3.29 -9.93
N LEU A 104 -12.05 -4.59 -10.23
CA LEU A 104 -11.58 -5.10 -11.52
C LEU A 104 -12.53 -4.78 -12.69
N THR A 105 -13.81 -4.50 -12.42
CA THR A 105 -14.76 -4.06 -13.46
C THR A 105 -14.58 -2.58 -13.84
N VAL A 106 -13.80 -1.82 -13.08
CA VAL A 106 -13.56 -0.40 -13.38
C VAL A 106 -12.40 -0.27 -14.35
N THR A 107 -12.57 0.56 -15.38
CA THR A 107 -11.52 0.89 -16.33
C THR A 107 -10.33 1.52 -15.61
N ARG A 108 -9.22 0.79 -15.56
CA ARG A 108 -7.92 1.25 -15.05
C ARG A 108 -6.96 1.42 -16.22
N ASN A 109 -6.36 2.61 -16.33
CA ASN A 109 -5.28 2.85 -17.30
C ASN A 109 -3.95 2.20 -16.84
N ASP A 110 -3.81 1.85 -15.57
CA ASP A 110 -2.60 1.22 -15.00
C ASP A 110 -2.75 -0.31 -14.98
N LYS A 111 -2.13 -0.98 -15.97
CA LYS A 111 -2.10 -2.45 -16.08
C LYS A 111 -1.44 -3.12 -14.87
N ALA A 112 -0.44 -2.49 -14.25
CA ALA A 112 0.21 -3.03 -13.06
C ALA A 112 -0.72 -2.99 -11.84
N ALA A 113 -1.55 -1.94 -11.74
CA ALA A 113 -2.59 -1.87 -10.74
C ALA A 113 -3.72 -2.90 -11.00
N THR A 114 -4.08 -3.19 -12.25
CA THR A 114 -5.02 -4.28 -12.53
C THR A 114 -4.46 -5.63 -12.09
N LEU A 115 -3.20 -5.93 -12.44
CA LEU A 115 -2.52 -7.15 -12.01
C LEU A 115 -2.49 -7.26 -10.48
N HIS A 116 -2.09 -6.19 -9.78
CA HIS A 116 -2.07 -6.13 -8.31
C HIS A 116 -3.44 -6.35 -7.65
N HIS A 117 -4.54 -6.05 -8.33
CA HIS A 117 -5.87 -6.29 -7.76
C HIS A 117 -6.46 -7.65 -8.16
N MET A 118 -6.00 -8.26 -9.27
CA MET A 118 -6.27 -9.67 -9.59
C MET A 118 -5.59 -10.63 -8.62
N MET A 119 -4.63 -10.12 -7.85
CA MET A 119 -3.86 -10.89 -6.89
C MET A 119 -4.76 -11.45 -5.76
N GLY A 120 -5.74 -10.70 -5.25
CA GLY A 120 -6.69 -11.22 -4.23
C GLY A 120 -7.43 -12.51 -4.66
N PRO A 121 -8.15 -12.51 -5.79
CA PRO A 121 -8.77 -13.70 -6.35
C PRO A 121 -7.78 -14.86 -6.60
N ALA A 122 -6.58 -14.55 -7.10
CA ALA A 122 -5.55 -15.56 -7.34
C ALA A 122 -5.05 -16.20 -6.03
N LEU A 123 -4.95 -15.44 -4.94
CA LEU A 123 -4.60 -15.98 -3.61
C LEU A 123 -5.65 -16.95 -3.09
N LEU A 124 -6.93 -16.60 -3.18
CA LEU A 124 -8.00 -17.50 -2.74
C LEU A 124 -7.97 -18.83 -3.50
N LEU A 125 -7.83 -18.75 -4.83
CA LEU A 125 -7.70 -19.93 -5.69
C LEU A 125 -6.47 -20.76 -5.32
N TRP A 126 -5.31 -20.11 -5.12
CA TRP A 126 -4.08 -20.76 -4.73
C TRP A 126 -4.22 -21.54 -3.42
N ILE A 127 -4.72 -20.87 -2.37
CA ILE A 127 -4.95 -21.44 -1.04
C ILE A 127 -5.86 -22.67 -1.18
N ARG A 128 -6.94 -22.58 -1.94
CA ARG A 128 -7.88 -23.70 -2.15
C ARG A 128 -7.29 -24.86 -2.95
N LEU A 129 -6.39 -24.60 -3.90
CA LEU A 129 -5.71 -25.64 -4.67
C LEU A 129 -4.57 -26.31 -3.87
N SER A 130 -3.94 -25.56 -2.97
CA SER A 130 -2.75 -26.03 -2.23
C SER A 130 -3.09 -26.70 -0.89
N PHE A 131 -4.21 -26.35 -0.26
CA PHE A 131 -4.57 -26.82 1.07
C PHE A 131 -5.77 -27.77 1.03
N SER A 132 -5.52 -29.02 0.64
CA SER A 132 -6.54 -30.07 0.68
C SER A 132 -6.78 -30.66 2.07
N SER A 133 -5.92 -30.36 3.07
CA SER A 133 -5.89 -31.07 4.36
C SER A 133 -5.79 -30.23 5.64
N PHE A 134 -5.61 -28.91 5.58
CA PHE A 134 -5.59 -28.01 6.77
C PHE A 134 -4.59 -28.45 7.86
N THR A 135 -3.34 -28.64 7.47
CA THR A 135 -2.25 -29.07 8.37
C THR A 135 -1.56 -27.86 9.03
N SER A 136 -0.71 -28.09 10.05
CA SER A 136 0.10 -27.02 10.66
C SER A 136 1.06 -26.35 9.66
N SER A 137 1.47 -27.05 8.59
CA SER A 137 2.27 -26.46 7.50
C SER A 137 1.52 -25.40 6.69
N ASP A 138 0.18 -25.44 6.69
CA ASP A 138 -0.65 -24.44 6.01
C ASP A 138 -0.59 -23.08 6.72
N ALA A 139 -0.21 -23.08 8.01
CA ALA A 139 0.06 -21.87 8.78
C ALA A 139 1.12 -21.00 8.11
N LEU A 140 2.16 -21.62 7.52
CA LEU A 140 3.30 -20.91 6.95
C LEU A 140 2.86 -19.99 5.80
N LEU A 141 2.06 -20.54 4.89
CA LEU A 141 1.58 -19.79 3.74
C LEU A 141 0.36 -18.93 4.10
N CYS A 142 -0.56 -19.39 4.96
CA CYS A 142 -1.68 -18.54 5.41
C CYS A 142 -1.20 -17.27 6.13
N ARG A 143 -0.22 -17.38 7.03
CA ARG A 143 0.35 -16.21 7.71
C ARG A 143 1.01 -15.26 6.74
N LEU A 144 1.79 -15.76 5.78
CA LEU A 144 2.39 -14.93 4.73
C LEU A 144 1.33 -14.20 3.91
N LEU A 145 0.25 -14.89 3.54
CA LEU A 145 -0.81 -14.32 2.71
C LEU A 145 -1.65 -13.28 3.45
N ILE A 146 -1.94 -13.54 4.72
CA ILE A 146 -2.71 -12.62 5.55
C ILE A 146 -1.93 -11.34 5.86
N GLN A 147 -0.60 -11.37 5.81
CA GLN A 147 0.21 -10.14 5.82
C GLN A 147 -0.12 -9.21 4.66
N PHE A 148 -0.35 -9.73 3.45
CA PHE A 148 -0.77 -8.90 2.31
C PHE A 148 -2.15 -8.33 2.51
N VAL A 149 -3.08 -9.14 3.00
CA VAL A 149 -4.44 -8.67 3.25
C VAL A 149 -4.41 -7.54 4.29
N PHE A 150 -3.72 -7.75 5.41
CA PHE A 150 -3.60 -6.76 6.47
C PHE A 150 -2.86 -5.49 5.99
N PHE A 151 -1.59 -5.60 5.61
CA PHE A 151 -0.81 -4.41 5.27
C PHE A 151 -1.22 -3.80 3.93
N GLY A 152 -1.42 -4.61 2.90
CA GLY A 152 -1.72 -4.15 1.55
C GLY A 152 -3.17 -3.67 1.39
N ALA A 153 -4.14 -4.51 1.75
CA ALA A 153 -5.54 -4.20 1.50
C ALA A 153 -6.22 -3.39 2.62
N THR A 154 -5.85 -3.59 3.90
CA THR A 154 -6.49 -2.88 5.02
C THR A 154 -5.82 -1.55 5.34
N ILE A 155 -4.66 -1.55 6.01
CA ILE A 155 -4.02 -0.31 6.49
C ILE A 155 -3.53 0.54 5.33
N SER A 156 -2.59 0.02 4.52
CA SER A 156 -2.02 0.79 3.42
C SER A 156 -3.07 1.08 2.34
N GLY A 157 -3.98 0.14 2.10
CA GLY A 157 -5.10 0.32 1.19
C GLY A 157 -6.01 1.47 1.61
N ALA A 158 -6.45 1.51 2.88
CA ALA A 158 -7.29 2.60 3.39
C ALA A 158 -6.56 3.96 3.37
N THR A 159 -5.29 4.00 3.77
CA THR A 159 -4.50 5.24 3.71
C THR A 159 -4.32 5.70 2.26
N THR A 160 -4.01 4.78 1.35
CA THR A 160 -3.84 5.06 -0.09
C THR A 160 -5.14 5.57 -0.70
N THR A 161 -6.29 4.98 -0.39
CA THR A 161 -7.60 5.47 -0.83
C THR A 161 -7.83 6.92 -0.46
N THR A 162 -7.59 7.27 0.81
CA THR A 162 -7.79 8.65 1.28
C THR A 162 -6.84 9.60 0.56
N LEU A 163 -5.57 9.21 0.40
CA LEU A 163 -4.59 10.00 -0.35
C LEU A 163 -4.96 10.15 -1.84
N VAL A 164 -5.44 9.10 -2.50
CA VAL A 164 -5.94 9.17 -3.89
C VAL A 164 -7.12 10.13 -3.97
N PHE A 165 -8.08 10.01 -3.06
CA PHE A 165 -9.28 10.86 -3.05
C PHE A 165 -8.90 12.34 -2.90
N LEU A 166 -8.05 12.66 -1.92
CA LEU A 166 -7.51 14.02 -1.75
C LEU A 166 -6.71 14.49 -2.97
N TYR A 167 -5.88 13.62 -3.55
CA TYR A 167 -5.08 13.93 -4.73
C TYR A 167 -5.94 14.29 -5.95
N GLN A 168 -7.04 13.59 -6.20
CA GLN A 168 -7.87 13.85 -7.38
C GLN A 168 -8.56 15.21 -7.31
N PHE A 169 -8.91 15.67 -6.11
CA PHE A 169 -9.51 17.00 -5.88
C PHE A 169 -8.52 18.07 -5.46
N ARG A 170 -7.21 17.83 -5.57
CA ARG A 170 -6.16 18.74 -5.10
C ARG A 170 -6.33 20.20 -5.54
N LYS A 171 -6.72 20.44 -6.80
CA LYS A 171 -6.89 21.81 -7.32
C LYS A 171 -8.04 22.56 -6.66
N THR A 172 -9.05 21.84 -6.19
CA THR A 172 -10.22 22.42 -5.53
C THR A 172 -9.99 22.47 -4.02
N TRP A 173 -9.63 21.34 -3.41
CA TRP A 173 -9.59 21.23 -1.96
C TRP A 173 -8.26 21.64 -1.36
N PHE A 174 -7.12 21.44 -2.03
CA PHE A 174 -5.84 21.90 -1.47
C PHE A 174 -5.64 23.40 -1.67
N ARG A 175 -6.21 23.96 -2.75
CA ARG A 175 -6.10 25.40 -3.08
C ARG A 175 -7.26 26.25 -2.53
N SER A 176 -8.25 25.65 -1.89
CA SER A 176 -9.34 26.41 -1.26
C SER A 176 -8.86 27.11 0.01
N SER A 177 -9.18 28.41 0.15
CA SER A 177 -8.80 29.23 1.31
C SER A 177 -9.41 28.74 2.63
N ALA A 178 -10.48 27.96 2.58
CA ALA A 178 -11.17 27.45 3.77
C ALA A 178 -10.74 26.01 4.15
N SER A 179 -9.90 25.35 3.35
CA SER A 179 -9.64 23.92 3.47
C SER A 179 -8.26 23.61 4.04
N ASN A 180 -8.19 22.59 4.89
CA ASN A 180 -6.95 22.00 5.43
C ASN A 180 -6.61 20.65 4.77
N ALA A 181 -7.17 20.35 3.60
CA ALA A 181 -7.02 19.06 2.93
C ALA A 181 -5.56 18.69 2.64
N TYR A 182 -4.70 19.66 2.31
CA TYR A 182 -3.28 19.40 2.13
C TYR A 182 -2.58 19.03 3.46
N PHE A 183 -2.95 19.66 4.57
CA PHE A 183 -2.44 19.28 5.88
C PHE A 183 -2.79 17.82 6.21
N TYR A 184 -4.05 17.41 6.00
CA TYR A 184 -4.46 16.02 6.19
C TYR A 184 -3.73 15.06 5.23
N PHE A 185 -3.54 15.45 3.97
CA PHE A 185 -2.73 14.69 3.02
C PHE A 185 -1.32 14.45 3.58
N THR A 186 -0.66 15.50 4.09
CA THR A 186 0.69 15.38 4.66
C THR A 186 0.74 14.55 5.95
N LEU A 187 -0.31 14.56 6.77
CA LEU A 187 -0.42 13.68 7.95
C LEU A 187 -0.55 12.21 7.60
N LEU A 188 -1.18 11.88 6.46
CA LEU A 188 -1.36 10.52 6.00
C LEU A 188 -0.10 9.93 5.35
N LEU A 189 0.84 10.76 4.88
CA LEU A 189 2.08 10.27 4.25
C LEU A 189 2.95 9.44 5.20
N PRO A 190 3.24 9.86 6.46
CA PRO A 190 3.95 9.02 7.41
C PRO A 190 3.21 7.74 7.76
N VAL A 191 1.87 7.75 7.81
CA VAL A 191 1.08 6.54 8.06
C VAL A 191 1.31 5.53 6.95
N LEU A 192 1.26 5.96 5.68
CA LEU A 192 1.56 5.11 4.54
C LEU A 192 3.02 4.65 4.55
N ALA A 193 3.96 5.53 4.87
CA ALA A 193 5.39 5.21 4.95
C ALA A 193 5.68 4.16 6.03
N LEU A 194 5.18 4.37 7.24
CA LEU A 194 5.34 3.44 8.37
C LEU A 194 4.68 2.10 8.06
N SER A 195 3.49 2.09 7.45
CA SER A 195 2.82 0.86 7.02
C SER A 195 3.62 0.11 5.97
N THR A 196 4.19 0.81 4.97
CA THR A 196 5.04 0.22 3.92
C THR A 196 6.34 -0.35 4.49
N ILE A 197 6.97 0.36 5.43
CA ILE A 197 8.18 -0.11 6.11
C ILE A 197 7.84 -1.32 6.99
N ALA A 198 6.80 -1.22 7.81
CA ALA A 198 6.38 -2.32 8.68
C ALA A 198 6.04 -3.58 7.86
N SER A 199 5.28 -3.43 6.77
CA SER A 199 4.90 -4.55 5.91
C SER A 199 6.12 -5.25 5.30
N THR A 200 7.05 -4.48 4.74
CA THR A 200 8.24 -5.00 4.06
C THR A 200 9.20 -5.68 5.03
N PHE A 201 9.44 -5.09 6.20
CA PHE A 201 10.28 -5.70 7.24
C PHE A 201 9.62 -6.94 7.85
N TYR A 202 8.33 -6.89 8.14
CA TYR A 202 7.60 -8.03 8.69
C TYR A 202 7.65 -9.21 7.71
N CYS A 203 7.31 -9.00 6.43
CA CYS A 203 7.32 -10.05 5.42
C CYS A 203 8.72 -10.64 5.24
N THR A 204 9.75 -9.80 5.19
CA THR A 204 11.14 -10.25 5.05
C THR A 204 11.59 -11.07 6.25
N THR A 205 11.28 -10.61 7.46
CA THR A 205 11.63 -11.33 8.70
C THR A 205 10.89 -12.66 8.78
N TYR A 206 9.61 -12.67 8.40
CA TYR A 206 8.81 -13.89 8.34
C TYR A 206 9.44 -14.93 7.41
N LEU A 207 9.82 -14.52 6.20
CA LEU A 207 10.47 -15.39 5.22
C LEU A 207 11.83 -15.86 5.69
N LEU A 208 12.61 -15.04 6.39
CA LEU A 208 13.91 -15.41 6.94
C LEU A 208 13.79 -16.45 8.06
N VAL A 209 12.80 -16.29 8.95
CA VAL A 209 12.58 -17.18 10.09
C VAL A 209 12.07 -18.54 9.62
N TRP A 210 11.12 -18.55 8.69
CA TRP A 210 10.43 -19.77 8.25
C TRP A 210 10.92 -20.30 6.90
N PHE A 211 12.10 -19.85 6.45
CA PHE A 211 12.60 -20.15 5.10
C PHE A 211 12.69 -21.65 4.85
N GLU A 212 13.36 -22.37 5.75
CA GLU A 212 13.63 -23.79 5.60
C GLU A 212 12.32 -24.60 5.64
N GLU A 213 11.39 -24.25 6.52
CA GLU A 213 10.11 -24.91 6.65
C GLU A 213 9.22 -24.68 5.41
N VAL A 214 9.23 -23.47 4.86
CA VAL A 214 8.52 -23.14 3.61
C VAL A 214 9.10 -23.94 2.44
N PHE A 215 10.42 -23.99 2.29
CA PHE A 215 11.06 -24.73 1.19
C PHE A 215 11.04 -26.24 1.38
N ALA A 216 11.08 -26.76 2.60
CA ALA A 216 10.93 -28.18 2.89
C ALA A 216 9.55 -28.68 2.47
N TYR A 217 8.51 -27.87 2.66
CA TYR A 217 7.14 -28.22 2.30
C TYR A 217 6.81 -28.00 0.82
N PHE A 218 7.13 -26.81 0.27
CA PHE A 218 6.76 -26.45 -1.10
C PHE A 218 7.84 -26.79 -2.15
N GLY A 219 9.03 -27.19 -1.73
CA GLY A 219 10.18 -27.31 -2.64
C GLY A 219 10.41 -26.01 -3.42
N HIS A 220 10.76 -26.12 -4.69
CA HIS A 220 10.96 -24.95 -5.55
C HIS A 220 9.67 -24.15 -5.83
N TRP A 221 8.47 -24.69 -5.53
CA TRP A 221 7.24 -23.90 -5.60
C TRP A 221 7.19 -22.80 -4.53
N GLY A 222 8.03 -22.88 -3.49
CA GLY A 222 8.22 -21.82 -2.48
C GLY A 222 8.75 -20.50 -3.07
N TYR A 223 9.33 -20.50 -4.28
CA TYR A 223 9.73 -19.26 -4.96
C TYR A 223 8.56 -18.40 -5.43
N LEU A 224 7.38 -18.98 -5.65
CA LEU A 224 6.21 -18.22 -6.10
C LEU A 224 5.63 -17.31 -5.01
N PRO A 225 5.36 -17.75 -3.77
CA PRO A 225 4.98 -16.84 -2.70
C PRO A 225 6.07 -15.80 -2.40
N LEU A 226 7.35 -16.10 -2.64
CA LEU A 226 8.43 -15.09 -2.56
C LEU A 226 8.35 -14.02 -3.64
N GLY A 227 8.22 -14.42 -4.92
CA GLY A 227 8.04 -13.50 -6.03
C GLY A 227 6.79 -12.63 -5.83
N TRP A 228 5.76 -13.20 -5.23
CA TRP A 228 4.55 -12.49 -4.84
C TRP A 228 4.82 -11.39 -3.80
N VAL A 229 5.52 -11.71 -2.71
CA VAL A 229 5.92 -10.72 -1.69
C VAL A 229 6.64 -9.54 -2.33
N LEU A 230 7.56 -9.83 -3.25
CA LEU A 230 8.34 -8.80 -3.94
C LEU A 230 7.45 -7.87 -4.79
N VAL A 231 6.49 -8.43 -5.52
CA VAL A 231 5.54 -7.62 -6.32
C VAL A 231 4.69 -6.74 -5.40
N GLU A 232 4.14 -7.30 -4.33
CA GLU A 232 3.29 -6.59 -3.37
C GLU A 232 4.03 -5.44 -2.68
N CYS A 233 5.18 -5.74 -2.08
CA CYS A 233 6.03 -4.74 -1.45
C CYS A 233 6.49 -3.69 -2.47
N GLY A 234 6.87 -4.10 -3.68
CA GLY A 234 7.26 -3.18 -4.75
C GLY A 234 6.14 -2.22 -5.15
N MET A 235 4.89 -2.70 -5.21
CA MET A 235 3.72 -1.85 -5.48
C MET A 235 3.45 -0.87 -4.34
N GLN A 236 3.61 -1.27 -3.08
CA GLN A 236 3.48 -0.36 -1.94
C GLN A 236 4.53 0.76 -1.98
N TRP A 237 5.80 0.41 -2.26
CA TRP A 237 6.86 1.41 -2.48
C TRP A 237 6.54 2.33 -3.66
N LYS A 238 6.05 1.79 -4.79
CA LYS A 238 5.66 2.60 -5.97
C LYS A 238 4.63 3.67 -5.58
N TRP A 239 3.58 3.30 -4.85
CA TRP A 239 2.55 4.24 -4.40
C TRP A 239 3.08 5.27 -3.41
N LEU A 240 3.87 4.83 -2.43
CA LEU A 240 4.53 5.72 -1.47
C LEU A 240 5.36 6.78 -2.21
N MET A 241 6.23 6.35 -3.12
CA MET A 241 7.09 7.24 -3.90
C MET A 241 6.28 8.22 -4.75
N TRP A 242 5.17 7.76 -5.35
CA TRP A 242 4.29 8.62 -6.14
C TRP A 242 3.68 9.76 -5.31
N PHE A 243 3.18 9.47 -4.11
CA PHE A 243 2.62 10.50 -3.23
C PHE A 243 3.68 11.46 -2.68
N TYR A 244 4.88 10.97 -2.40
CA TYR A 244 5.99 11.82 -1.97
C TYR A 244 6.47 12.76 -3.08
N ASN A 245 6.58 12.27 -4.33
CA ASN A 245 6.86 13.11 -5.48
C ASN A 245 5.79 14.20 -5.67
N PHE A 246 4.53 13.83 -5.43
CA PHE A 246 3.45 14.79 -5.47
C PHE A 246 3.56 15.85 -4.36
N ASP A 247 3.90 15.45 -3.13
CA ASP A 247 4.09 16.40 -2.02
C ASP A 247 5.21 17.40 -2.31
N GLU A 248 6.33 16.92 -2.85
CA GLU A 248 7.45 17.77 -3.27
C GLU A 248 7.04 18.73 -4.39
N TRP A 249 6.38 18.21 -5.44
CA TRP A 249 5.84 19.02 -6.52
C TRP A 249 4.89 20.10 -6.00
N TYR A 250 3.98 19.75 -5.09
CA TYR A 250 3.00 20.68 -4.54
C TYR A 250 3.69 21.80 -3.77
N ARG A 251 4.64 21.47 -2.88
CA ARG A 251 5.39 22.49 -2.13
C ARG A 251 6.15 23.44 -3.04
N ASN A 252 6.75 22.94 -4.13
CA ASN A 252 7.56 23.78 -5.01
C ASN A 252 6.71 24.64 -5.95
N THR A 253 5.64 24.10 -6.53
CA THR A 253 4.84 24.81 -7.55
C THR A 253 3.82 25.80 -7.00
N THR A 254 3.44 25.66 -5.73
CA THR A 254 2.42 26.51 -5.10
C THR A 254 2.90 27.95 -4.89
N TYR A 255 4.20 28.15 -4.65
CA TYR A 255 4.73 29.49 -4.42
C TYR A 255 4.73 30.36 -5.70
N ASP A 256 4.69 29.74 -6.88
CA ASP A 256 5.00 30.41 -8.14
C ASP A 256 3.79 30.63 -9.06
N ASP A 257 2.55 30.23 -8.71
CA ASP A 257 1.39 30.34 -9.62
C ASP A 257 0.81 31.78 -9.65
N PRO A 258 1.00 32.56 -10.73
CA PRO A 258 0.59 33.97 -10.78
C PRO A 258 -0.94 34.15 -10.86
N LYS A 259 -1.70 33.10 -11.17
CA LYS A 259 -3.16 33.18 -11.38
C LYS A 259 -3.96 33.04 -10.07
N GLU A 260 -3.33 32.69 -8.98
CA GLU A 260 -3.98 32.54 -7.67
C GLU A 260 -4.09 33.88 -6.93
N SER A 261 -5.17 34.05 -6.17
CA SER A 261 -5.36 35.24 -5.33
C SER A 261 -4.31 35.31 -4.22
N ASN A 262 -4.01 36.53 -3.75
CA ASN A 262 -3.04 36.73 -2.66
C ASN A 262 -3.46 36.01 -1.36
N GLU A 263 -4.76 35.98 -1.06
CA GLU A 263 -5.32 35.29 0.10
C GLU A 263 -5.08 33.77 0.01
N THR A 264 -5.37 33.17 -1.14
CA THR A 264 -5.12 31.74 -1.39
C THR A 264 -3.64 31.42 -1.23
N LYS A 265 -2.75 32.22 -1.80
CA LYS A 265 -1.29 32.03 -1.67
C LYS A 265 -0.82 32.10 -0.22
N GLN A 266 -1.30 33.09 0.53
CA GLN A 266 -0.93 33.28 1.94
C GLN A 266 -1.44 32.11 2.82
N HIS A 267 -2.67 31.65 2.59
CA HIS A 267 -3.21 30.47 3.26
C HIS A 267 -2.38 29.22 2.94
N MET A 268 -2.12 28.96 1.66
CA MET A 268 -1.34 27.80 1.24
C MET A 268 0.09 27.82 1.80
N ALA A 269 0.72 29.00 1.87
CA ALA A 269 2.01 29.18 2.53
C ALA A 269 1.93 28.83 4.02
N THR A 270 0.87 29.25 4.71
CA THR A 270 0.64 28.92 6.12
C THR A 270 0.44 27.42 6.32
N VAL A 271 -0.39 26.77 5.51
CA VAL A 271 -0.63 25.32 5.61
C VAL A 271 0.65 24.52 5.30
N ALA A 272 1.40 24.91 4.27
CA ALA A 272 2.67 24.29 3.92
C ALA A 272 3.73 24.45 5.03
N THR A 273 3.74 25.62 5.69
CA THR A 273 4.57 25.91 6.86
C THR A 273 4.10 25.11 8.07
N ALA A 274 2.80 24.94 8.32
CA ALA A 274 2.32 24.07 9.40
C ALA A 274 2.72 22.59 9.17
N ALA A 275 2.84 22.19 7.90
CA ALA A 275 3.36 20.88 7.49
C ALA A 275 4.90 20.82 7.40
N TRP A 276 5.64 21.81 7.95
CA TRP A 276 7.11 21.90 7.83
C TRP A 276 7.89 20.79 8.54
N TRP A 277 7.26 20.10 9.51
CA TRP A 277 7.88 19.04 10.31
C TRP A 277 8.29 17.81 9.50
N LEU A 278 8.01 17.78 8.20
CA LEU A 278 8.39 16.72 7.26
C LEU A 278 9.69 17.08 6.52
N PRO A 279 10.85 16.50 6.90
CA PRO A 279 12.15 16.91 6.34
C PRO A 279 12.33 16.48 4.88
N LYS A 280 13.05 17.25 4.06
CA LYS A 280 13.34 16.89 2.66
C LYS A 280 14.16 15.58 2.51
N TRP A 281 15.02 15.27 3.46
CA TRP A 281 15.88 14.06 3.44
C TRP A 281 15.11 12.74 3.57
N ARG A 282 13.83 12.77 3.98
CA ARG A 282 13.03 11.54 4.14
C ARG A 282 12.81 10.81 2.81
N PHE A 283 12.78 11.51 1.68
CA PHE A 283 12.64 10.88 0.37
C PHE A 283 13.85 10.02 0.05
N ALA A 284 15.06 10.57 0.24
CA ALA A 284 16.31 9.84 0.15
C ALA A 284 16.33 8.66 1.14
N ALA A 285 15.90 8.85 2.39
CA ALA A 285 15.83 7.77 3.38
C ALA A 285 14.86 6.65 2.96
N ILE A 286 13.68 6.98 2.41
CA ILE A 286 12.69 6.03 1.90
C ILE A 286 13.26 5.23 0.73
N GLN A 287 13.96 5.90 -0.22
CA GLN A 287 14.63 5.21 -1.32
C GLN A 287 15.72 4.25 -0.84
N LEU A 288 16.53 4.67 0.14
CA LEU A 288 17.57 3.85 0.73
C LEU A 288 16.98 2.64 1.46
N LEU A 289 15.89 2.82 2.20
CA LEU A 289 15.18 1.73 2.88
C LEU A 289 14.58 0.74 1.87
N ALA A 290 13.93 1.23 0.81
CA ALA A 290 13.38 0.37 -0.25
C ALA A 290 14.48 -0.47 -0.91
N ALA A 291 15.62 0.16 -1.21
CA ALA A 291 16.75 -0.53 -1.82
C ALA A 291 17.41 -1.52 -0.85
N ALA A 292 17.60 -1.15 0.42
CA ALA A 292 18.15 -2.03 1.45
C ALA A 292 17.27 -3.27 1.67
N TRP A 293 15.95 -3.07 1.72
CA TRP A 293 14.97 -4.15 1.76
C TRP A 293 15.12 -5.11 0.57
N PHE A 294 15.13 -4.57 -0.66
CA PHE A 294 15.24 -5.37 -1.88
C PHE A 294 16.52 -6.23 -1.89
N VAL A 295 17.64 -5.66 -1.46
CA VAL A 295 18.92 -6.37 -1.34
C VAL A 295 18.89 -7.47 -0.29
N THR A 296 18.25 -7.21 0.86
CA THR A 296 18.10 -8.19 1.93
C THR A 296 17.32 -9.41 1.45
N VAL A 297 16.21 -9.19 0.75
CA VAL A 297 15.40 -10.29 0.19
C VAL A 297 16.19 -11.07 -0.86
N LEU A 298 16.88 -10.40 -1.78
CA LEU A 298 17.71 -11.09 -2.78
C LEU A 298 18.84 -11.91 -2.14
N GLY A 299 19.50 -11.36 -1.12
CA GLY A 299 20.56 -12.06 -0.38
C GLY A 299 20.05 -13.29 0.38
N ALA A 300 18.85 -13.21 0.94
CA ALA A 300 18.21 -14.35 1.59
C ALA A 300 17.88 -15.48 0.60
N ILE A 301 17.42 -15.13 -0.60
CA ILE A 301 17.03 -16.08 -1.65
C ILE A 301 18.24 -16.75 -2.31
N TRP A 302 19.26 -15.96 -2.67
CA TRP A 302 20.48 -16.43 -3.30
C TRP A 302 21.59 -16.61 -2.26
N ARG A 303 21.52 -17.70 -1.48
CA ARG A 303 22.54 -18.15 -0.49
C ARG A 303 24.02 -18.10 -0.95
N THR A 304 24.30 -17.82 -2.22
CA THR A 304 25.62 -17.77 -2.88
C THR A 304 26.01 -16.41 -3.47
N GLY A 305 25.18 -15.37 -3.43
CA GLY A 305 25.53 -14.05 -3.97
C GLY A 305 26.40 -13.27 -3.00
N ASP A 306 27.56 -12.77 -3.43
CA ASP A 306 28.47 -11.92 -2.63
C ASP A 306 27.72 -10.70 -2.05
N ILE A 307 27.15 -10.87 -0.85
CA ILE A 307 26.42 -9.85 -0.09
C ILE A 307 27.32 -8.62 0.11
N GLN A 308 28.65 -8.78 0.11
CA GLN A 308 29.60 -7.68 0.19
C GLN A 308 29.72 -6.91 -1.12
N TYR A 309 29.56 -7.54 -2.29
CA TYR A 309 29.52 -6.83 -3.58
C TYR A 309 28.24 -6.00 -3.73
N LEU A 310 27.08 -6.57 -3.39
CA LEU A 310 25.81 -5.84 -3.38
C LEU A 310 25.82 -4.73 -2.32
N GLY A 311 26.33 -5.00 -1.13
CA GLY A 311 26.56 -3.99 -0.08
C GLY A 311 27.48 -2.86 -0.53
N ARG A 312 28.55 -3.15 -1.28
CA ARG A 312 29.46 -2.14 -1.85
C ARG A 312 28.81 -1.30 -2.95
N LYS A 313 28.02 -1.88 -3.85
CA LYS A 313 27.24 -1.11 -4.84
C LYS A 313 26.22 -0.20 -4.16
N MET A 314 25.60 -0.69 -3.09
CA MET A 314 24.64 0.06 -2.29
C MET A 314 25.27 1.19 -1.48
N ALA A 315 26.45 0.96 -0.91
CA ALA A 315 27.24 2.02 -0.30
C ALA A 315 27.58 3.11 -1.33
N GLY A 316 27.82 2.75 -2.59
CA GLY A 316 27.98 3.70 -3.70
C GLY A 316 26.70 4.50 -4.00
N ILE A 317 25.54 3.86 -4.06
CA ILE A 317 24.24 4.54 -4.26
C ILE A 317 23.92 5.45 -3.06
N ALA A 318 24.12 4.94 -1.83
CA ALA A 318 23.92 5.70 -0.60
C ALA A 318 24.88 6.89 -0.49
N SER A 319 26.14 6.71 -0.87
CA SER A 319 27.12 7.80 -0.93
C SER A 319 26.72 8.85 -1.97
N ASN A 320 26.21 8.44 -3.14
CA ASN A 320 25.76 9.39 -4.17
C ASN A 320 24.51 10.17 -3.72
N ILE A 321 23.53 9.51 -3.10
CA ILE A 321 22.33 10.16 -2.56
C ILE A 321 22.67 11.07 -1.38
N TRP A 322 23.60 10.65 -0.51
CA TRP A 322 24.11 11.46 0.59
C TRP A 322 24.84 12.72 0.09
N ASN A 323 25.65 12.58 -0.95
CA ASN A 323 26.35 13.70 -1.58
C ASN A 323 25.36 14.68 -2.26
N GLN A 324 24.34 14.19 -2.96
CA GLN A 324 23.27 15.04 -3.52
C GLN A 324 22.46 15.75 -2.42
N GLY A 325 22.17 15.07 -1.31
CA GLY A 325 21.49 15.67 -0.15
C GLY A 325 22.33 16.73 0.57
N LEU A 326 23.66 16.59 0.55
CA LEU A 326 24.60 17.59 1.07
C LEU A 326 24.75 18.78 0.12
N GLU A 327 24.80 18.58 -1.20
CA GLU A 327 24.82 19.66 -2.20
C GLU A 327 23.60 20.57 -2.06
N VAL A 328 22.40 19.99 -1.93
CA VAL A 328 21.15 20.74 -1.67
C VAL A 328 21.22 21.53 -0.35
N ARG A 329 21.94 21.03 0.66
CA ARG A 329 22.12 21.72 1.94
C ARG A 329 23.15 22.86 1.84
N TYR A 330 24.17 22.71 1.01
CA TYR A 330 25.17 23.74 0.71
C TYR A 330 24.58 24.90 -0.10
N ASP A 331 23.74 24.62 -1.09
CA ASP A 331 23.06 25.67 -1.89
C ASP A 331 22.11 26.52 -1.04
N VAL A 332 21.42 25.90 -0.07
CA VAL A 332 20.53 26.61 0.88
C VAL A 332 21.34 27.47 1.87
N LEU A 333 22.52 27.02 2.29
CA LEU A 333 23.40 27.82 3.16
C LEU A 333 24.05 29.00 2.42
N ASN A 334 24.36 28.84 1.12
CA ASN A 334 24.88 29.93 0.29
C ASN A 334 23.80 30.96 -0.08
N SER A 335 22.56 30.53 -0.33
CA SER A 335 21.47 31.46 -0.61
C SER A 335 21.07 32.29 0.62
N GLN A 336 21.16 31.71 1.83
CA GLN A 336 20.99 32.47 3.08
C GLN A 336 22.11 33.49 3.30
N LYS A 337 23.37 33.16 2.96
CA LYS A 337 24.50 34.09 3.05
C LYS A 337 24.40 35.31 2.10
N HIS A 338 23.67 35.19 1.00
CA HIS A 338 23.45 36.29 0.05
C HIS A 338 22.21 37.15 0.37
N GLN A 339 21.41 36.77 1.37
CA GLN A 339 20.30 37.61 1.86
C GLN A 339 20.67 38.45 3.09
N ASP A 340 21.79 38.16 3.75
CA ASP A 340 22.31 38.90 4.92
C ASP A 340 23.47 39.87 4.56
N LEU A 341 23.53 40.38 3.32
CA LEU A 341 24.43 41.46 2.90
C LEU A 341 23.67 42.63 2.25
#